data_AF-A0A838B544-F1
#
_entry.id   AF-A0A838B544-F1
#
_cell.length_a   1.000
_cell.length_b   1.000
_cell.length_c   1.000
_cell.angle_alpha   90.00
_cell.angle_beta   90.00
_cell.angle_gamma   90.00
#
_symmetry.space_group_name_H-M   'P 1'
#
loop_
_entity.id
_entity.type
_entity.pdbx_description
1 polymer ?
#
loop_
_entity_poly.entity_id
_entity_poly.type
_entity_poly.pdbx_seq_one_letter_code
_entity_poly.pdbx_strand_id
1 'polypeptide(L)'
;MLREMRELIEFFIPHARDTETLERLLRMIDDRGSWPRAHHLFDHIRHKTLRAHRVHDIQAEAQFLFEEACAKTLFNFTHSTAPFDPDSPYWIVPNALTCAQKLGLDPMDVVRIVARTD
;
A
#
# COMPACT_ATOMS: atom_id res chain seq x y z
N MET A 1 -11.40 0.17 6.49
CA MET A 1 -10.05 0.41 5.94
C MET A 1 -9.18 -0.85 5.88
N LEU A 2 -9.01 -1.61 6.98
CA LEU A 2 -8.15 -2.81 6.96
C LEU A 2 -8.62 -3.91 6.00
N ARG A 3 -9.94 -4.12 5.87
CA ARG A 3 -10.53 -5.05 4.90
C ARG A 3 -10.19 -4.63 3.47
N GLU A 4 -10.43 -3.36 3.14
CA GLU A 4 -10.17 -2.79 1.82
C GLU A 4 -8.68 -2.87 1.48
N MET A 5 -7.78 -2.57 2.43
CA MET A 5 -6.34 -2.73 2.26
C MET A 5 -5.96 -4.17 1.92
N ARG A 6 -6.50 -5.16 2.64
CA ARG A 6 -6.27 -6.58 2.36
C ARG A 6 -6.69 -6.93 0.94
N GLU A 7 -7.94 -6.64 0.59
CA GLU A 7 -8.49 -6.99 -0.72
C GLU A 7 -7.72 -6.31 -1.86
N LEU A 8 -7.30 -5.05 -1.68
CA LEU A 8 -6.46 -4.35 -2.66
C LEU A 8 -5.07 -4.98 -2.79
N ILE A 9 -4.43 -5.37 -1.68
CA ILE A 9 -3.13 -6.03 -1.72
C ILE A 9 -3.25 -7.40 -2.42
N GLU A 10 -4.25 -8.20 -2.06
CA GLU A 10 -4.53 -9.49 -2.70
C GLU A 10 -4.82 -9.33 -4.20
N PHE A 11 -5.51 -8.25 -4.60
CA PHE A 11 -5.74 -7.89 -5.99
C PHE A 11 -4.43 -7.55 -6.73
N PHE A 12 -3.50 -6.81 -6.12
CA PHE A 12 -2.25 -6.41 -6.80
C PHE A 12 -1.16 -7.48 -6.84
N ILE A 13 -1.08 -8.38 -5.86
CA ILE A 13 -0.06 -9.44 -5.79
C ILE A 13 0.14 -10.20 -7.12
N PRO A 14 -0.90 -10.71 -7.81
CA PRO A 14 -0.70 -11.47 -9.05
C PRO A 14 -0.24 -10.62 -10.24
N HIS A 15 -0.26 -9.29 -10.12
CA HIS A 15 0.08 -8.35 -11.19
C HIS A 15 1.37 -7.56 -10.92
N ALA A 16 1.89 -7.64 -9.69
CA ALA A 16 3.11 -6.98 -9.28
C ALA A 16 4.35 -7.79 -9.70
N ARG A 17 5.38 -7.11 -10.22
CA ARG A 17 6.67 -7.74 -10.53
C ARG A 17 7.47 -8.03 -9.26
N ASP A 18 7.33 -7.17 -8.26
CA ASP A 18 7.99 -7.27 -6.96
C ASP A 18 6.91 -7.38 -5.89
N THR A 19 6.70 -8.59 -5.36
CA THR A 19 5.63 -8.86 -4.39
C THR A 19 6.10 -8.78 -2.93
N GLU A 20 7.40 -8.59 -2.69
CA GLU A 20 8.01 -8.76 -1.36
C GLU A 20 7.33 -7.88 -0.31
N THR A 21 7.11 -6.61 -0.64
CA THR A 21 6.56 -5.62 0.27
C THR A 21 5.04 -5.69 0.37
N LEU A 22 4.33 -6.08 -0.69
CA LEU A 22 2.90 -6.43 -0.66
C LEU A 22 2.62 -7.61 0.28
N GLU A 23 3.38 -8.70 0.16
CA GLU A 23 3.23 -9.88 1.01
C GLU A 23 3.55 -9.57 2.48
N ARG A 24 4.53 -8.70 2.73
CA ARG A 24 4.83 -8.22 4.10
C ARG A 24 3.68 -7.40 4.64
N LEU A 25 3.12 -6.46 3.87
CA LEU A 25 1.94 -5.69 4.28
C LEU A 25 0.75 -6.61 4.58
N LEU A 26 0.47 -7.60 3.73
CA LEU A 26 -0.61 -8.55 3.92
C LEU A 26 -0.50 -9.29 5.26
N ARG A 27 0.70 -9.81 5.58
CA ARG A 27 0.98 -10.44 6.89
C ARG A 27 0.78 -9.47 8.06
N MET A 28 1.19 -8.21 7.88
CA MET A 28 1.06 -7.20 8.94
C MET A 28 -0.40 -6.79 9.20
N ILE A 29 -1.28 -6.84 8.20
CA ILE A 29 -2.71 -6.58 8.41
C ILE A 29 -3.31 -7.58 9.43
N ASP A 30 -2.89 -8.85 9.38
CA ASP A 30 -3.35 -9.91 10.30
C ASP A 30 -2.66 -9.90 11.66
N ASP A 31 -1.46 -9.33 11.77
CA ASP A 31 -0.67 -9.29 13.00
C ASP A 31 -0.57 -7.87 13.56
N ARG A 32 -1.51 -7.48 14.43
CA ARG A 32 -1.47 -6.18 15.12
C ARG A 32 -0.18 -5.95 15.92
N GLY A 33 0.44 -7.02 16.43
CA GLY A 33 1.71 -6.93 17.16
C GLY A 33 2.88 -6.49 16.26
N SER A 34 2.74 -6.63 14.94
CA SER A 34 3.72 -6.17 13.97
C SER A 34 3.61 -4.68 13.61
N TRP A 35 2.48 -4.02 13.87
CA TRP A 35 2.22 -2.65 13.39
C TRP A 35 3.27 -1.61 13.82
N PRO A 36 3.88 -1.67 15.01
CA PRO A 36 4.99 -0.76 15.34
C PRO A 36 6.18 -0.87 14.40
N ARG A 37 6.38 -2.03 13.74
CA ARG A 37 7.43 -2.27 12.74
C ARG A 37 7.04 -1.75 11.35
N ALA A 38 5.82 -1.24 11.15
CA ALA A 38 5.37 -0.73 9.85
C ALA A 38 6.16 0.50 9.41
N HIS A 39 6.71 1.28 10.36
CA HIS A 39 7.64 2.37 10.04
C HIS A 39 8.90 1.86 9.33
N HIS A 40 9.50 0.78 9.82
CA HIS A 40 10.67 0.19 9.16
C HIS A 40 10.33 -0.39 7.78
N LEU A 41 9.13 -0.96 7.63
CA LEU A 41 8.64 -1.38 6.31
C LEU A 41 8.45 -0.19 5.37
N PHE A 42 7.89 0.93 5.87
CA PHE A 42 7.79 2.18 5.11
C PHE A 42 9.16 2.65 4.63
N ASP A 43 10.18 2.70 5.50
CA ASP A 43 11.53 3.11 5.12
C ASP A 43 12.09 2.23 4.00
N HIS A 44 11.84 0.92 4.08
CA HIS A 44 12.24 -0.03 3.05
C HIS A 44 11.52 0.22 1.72
N ILE A 45 10.20 0.39 1.73
CA ILE A 45 9.40 0.71 0.55
C ILE A 45 9.88 2.05 -0.05
N ARG A 46 10.13 3.07 0.78
CA ARG A 46 10.57 4.39 0.34
C ARG A 46 11.87 4.33 -0.46
N HIS A 47 12.81 3.50 -0.05
CA HIS A 47 14.03 3.26 -0.82
C HIS A 47 13.73 2.64 -2.20
N LYS A 48 12.78 1.70 -2.28
CA LYS A 48 12.32 1.10 -3.55
C LYS A 48 11.63 2.13 -4.43
N THR A 49 10.73 2.95 -3.88
CA THR A 49 10.08 4.09 -4.59
C THR A 49 11.10 5.04 -5.19
N LEU A 50 12.06 5.51 -4.38
CA LEU A 50 13.10 6.43 -4.85
C LEU A 50 13.99 5.82 -5.93
N ARG A 51 14.24 4.51 -5.88
CA ARG A 51 15.00 3.81 -6.92
C ARG A 51 14.18 3.71 -8.21
N ALA A 52 12.91 3.31 -8.13
CA ALA A 52 12.01 3.22 -9.28
C ALA A 52 11.86 4.57 -9.98
N HIS A 53 11.68 5.64 -9.21
CA HIS A 53 11.63 7.01 -9.72
C HIS A 53 12.88 7.40 -10.51
N ARG A 54 14.09 7.12 -9.98
CA ARG A 54 15.37 7.44 -10.65
C ARG A 54 15.57 6.74 -11.98
N VAL A 55 14.99 5.56 -12.16
CA VAL A 55 15.09 4.78 -13.40
C VAL A 55 13.85 4.90 -14.28
N HIS A 56 12.92 5.79 -13.92
CA HIS A 56 11.64 6.02 -14.60
C HIS A 56 10.77 4.75 -14.74
N ASP A 57 10.85 3.84 -13.77
CA ASP A 57 9.96 2.68 -13.69
C ASP A 57 8.62 3.09 -13.08
N ILE A 58 7.74 3.61 -13.94
CA ILE A 58 6.44 4.17 -13.54
C ILE A 58 5.50 3.13 -12.93
N GLN A 59 5.66 1.85 -13.25
CA GLN A 59 4.82 0.78 -12.72
C GLN A 59 5.24 0.46 -11.29
N ALA A 60 6.54 0.25 -11.07
CA ALA A 60 7.08 0.00 -9.74
C ALA A 60 6.87 1.22 -8.83
N GLU A 61 7.06 2.43 -9.33
CA GLU A 61 6.83 3.66 -8.55
C GLU A 61 5.36 3.77 -8.08
N ALA A 62 4.39 3.53 -8.98
CA ALA A 62 2.97 3.59 -8.62
C ALA A 62 2.59 2.50 -7.61
N GLN A 63 3.14 1.29 -7.75
CA GLN A 63 2.97 0.20 -6.80
C GLN A 63 3.51 0.59 -5.41
N PHE A 64 4.75 1.06 -5.33
CA PHE A 64 5.37 1.39 -4.05
C PHE A 64 4.71 2.60 -3.37
N LEU A 65 4.15 3.56 -4.10
CA LEU A 65 3.37 4.65 -3.50
C LEU A 65 2.07 4.14 -2.83
N PHE A 66 1.40 3.16 -3.41
CA PHE A 66 0.26 2.48 -2.77
C PHE A 66 0.70 1.77 -1.48
N GLU A 67 1.82 1.07 -1.52
CA GLU A 67 2.36 0.36 -0.36
C GLU A 67 2.83 1.30 0.76
N GLU A 68 3.45 2.44 0.42
CA GLU A 68 3.83 3.48 1.38
C GLU A 68 2.60 3.96 2.18
N ALA A 69 1.48 4.25 1.49
CA ALA A 69 0.24 4.67 2.15
C ALA A 69 -0.31 3.58 3.08
N CYS A 70 -0.22 2.32 2.69
CA CYS A 70 -0.61 1.18 3.54
C CYS A 70 0.27 1.08 4.80
N ALA A 71 1.60 1.17 4.65
CA ALA A 71 2.54 1.08 5.76
C ALA A 71 2.35 2.22 6.76
N LYS A 72 2.18 3.46 6.27
CA LYS A 72 1.90 4.63 7.12
C LYS A 72 0.59 4.45 7.90
N THR A 73 -0.45 3.95 7.23
CA THR A 73 -1.76 3.70 7.85
C THR A 73 -1.68 2.67 8.97
N LEU A 74 -1.00 1.53 8.75
CA LEU A 74 -0.79 0.52 9.79
C LEU A 74 -0.02 1.08 10.98
N PHE A 75 1.04 1.85 10.73
CA PHE A 75 1.80 2.48 11.80
C PHE A 75 0.95 3.47 12.61
N ASN A 76 0.14 4.29 11.95
CA ASN A 76 -0.71 5.29 12.61
C ASN A 76 -1.75 4.67 13.54
N PHE A 77 -2.23 3.44 13.26
CA PHE A 77 -3.13 2.72 14.16
C PHE A 77 -2.47 2.30 15.50
N THR A 78 -1.14 2.39 15.62
CA THR A 78 -0.45 2.13 16.90
C THR A 78 -0.59 3.28 17.91
N HIS A 79 -1.01 4.48 17.47
CA HIS A 79 -1.05 5.69 18.30
C HIS A 79 0.32 6.03 18.94
N SER A 80 1.42 5.73 18.24
CA SER A 80 2.79 6.07 18.64
C SER A 80 3.01 7.58 18.77
N THR A 81 4.08 7.99 19.45
CA THR A 81 4.41 9.39 19.76
C THR A 81 4.91 10.23 18.58
N ALA A 82 5.14 9.60 17.41
CA ALA A 82 5.55 10.27 16.18
C ALA A 82 4.86 9.62 14.97
N PRO A 83 3.53 9.81 14.80
CA PRO A 83 2.80 9.22 13.69
C PRO A 83 3.20 9.87 12.36
N PHE A 84 2.96 9.16 11.25
CA PHE A 84 2.90 9.77 9.93
C PHE A 84 1.69 10.71 9.82
N ASP A 85 1.60 11.42 8.71
CA ASP A 85 0.51 12.36 8.45
C ASP A 85 -0.87 11.69 8.65
N PRO A 86 -1.81 12.35 9.38
CA PRO A 86 -3.12 11.79 9.69
C PRO A 86 -3.96 11.44 8.46
N ASP A 87 -3.64 12.03 7.31
CA ASP A 87 -4.32 11.80 6.04
C ASP A 87 -3.84 10.55 5.29
N SER A 88 -2.82 9.85 5.79
CA SER A 88 -2.26 8.63 5.18
C SER A 88 -3.31 7.62 4.70
N PRO A 89 -4.41 7.34 5.44
CA PRO A 89 -5.45 6.42 4.97
C PRO A 89 -6.21 6.91 3.73
N TYR A 90 -6.34 8.23 3.54
CA TYR A 90 -7.03 8.79 2.37
C TYR A 90 -6.23 8.65 1.08
N TRP A 91 -4.91 8.40 1.17
CA TRP A 91 -4.04 8.18 0.01
C TRP A 91 -4.06 6.74 -0.51
N ILE A 92 -4.61 5.78 0.25
CA ILE A 92 -4.69 4.37 -0.18
C ILE A 92 -5.49 4.24 -1.48
N VAL A 93 -6.68 4.81 -1.55
CA VAL A 93 -7.57 4.66 -2.72
C VAL A 93 -7.04 5.39 -3.96
N PRO A 94 -6.62 6.67 -3.91
CA PRO A 94 -5.99 7.34 -5.05
C PRO A 94 -4.74 6.62 -5.57
N ASN A 95 -3.90 6.11 -4.67
CA ASN A 95 -2.70 5.37 -5.08
C ASN A 95 -3.05 4.00 -5.67
N ALA A 96 -4.07 3.31 -5.15
CA ALA A 96 -4.55 2.05 -5.73
C ALA A 96 -5.12 2.26 -7.14
N LEU A 97 -5.94 3.28 -7.35
CA LEU A 97 -6.46 3.64 -8.67
C LEU A 97 -5.33 3.91 -9.67
N THR A 98 -4.30 4.66 -9.23
CA THR A 98 -3.13 4.95 -10.04
C THR A 98 -2.31 3.69 -10.34
N CYS A 99 -2.10 2.83 -9.34
CA CYS A 99 -1.40 1.55 -9.49
C CYS A 99 -2.09 0.65 -10.51
N ALA A 100 -3.41 0.47 -10.40
CA ALA A 100 -4.21 -0.30 -11.35
C ALA A 100 -4.03 0.23 -12.78
N GLN A 101 -4.14 1.55 -12.97
CA GLN A 101 -3.94 2.16 -14.28
C GLN A 101 -2.53 1.90 -14.84
N LYS A 102 -1.47 2.02 -14.03
CA LYS A 102 -0.09 1.82 -14.49
C LYS A 102 0.24 0.36 -14.79
N LEU A 103 -0.39 -0.58 -14.09
CA LEU A 103 -0.29 -2.02 -14.34
C LEU A 103 -1.18 -2.50 -15.51
N GLY A 104 -1.99 -1.62 -16.11
CA GLY A 104 -2.89 -1.98 -17.20
C GLY A 104 -4.14 -2.74 -16.75
N LEU A 105 -4.52 -2.60 -15.48
CA LEU A 105 -5.74 -3.17 -14.89
C LEU A 105 -6.89 -2.17 -14.98
N ASP A 106 -8.13 -2.64 -14.87
CA ASP A 106 -9.31 -1.76 -14.82
C ASP A 106 -9.42 -1.07 -13.45
N PRO A 107 -9.34 0.27 -13.36
CA PRO A 107 -9.54 0.99 -12.09
C PRO A 107 -10.91 0.73 -11.45
N MET A 108 -11.90 0.26 -12.22
CA MET A 108 -13.21 -0.13 -11.68
C MET A 108 -13.12 -1.32 -10.73
N ASP A 109 -12.12 -2.19 -10.85
CA ASP A 109 -11.93 -3.29 -9.88
C ASP A 109 -11.51 -2.77 -8.51
N VAL A 110 -10.68 -1.71 -8.47
CA VAL A 110 -10.38 -0.98 -7.22
C VAL A 110 -11.64 -0.36 -6.64
N VAL A 111 -12.47 0.29 -7.48
CA VAL A 111 -13.75 0.89 -7.02
C VAL A 111 -14.67 -0.18 -6.42
N ARG A 112 -14.80 -1.34 -7.07
CA ARG A 112 -15.64 -2.45 -6.57
C ARG A 112 -15.17 -2.96 -5.21
N ILE A 113 -13.85 -3.06 -4.99
CA ILE A 113 -13.28 -3.48 -3.70
C ILE A 113 -13.67 -2.48 -2.59
N VAL A 114 -13.50 -1.18 -2.84
CA VAL A 114 -13.70 -0.15 -1.81
C VAL A 114 -15.16 0.26 -1.61
N ALA A 115 -16.02 0.08 -2.63
CA ALA A 115 -17.44 0.44 -2.57
C ALA A 115 -18.33 -0.68 -2.03
N ARG A 116 -17.80 -1.89 -1.82
CA ARG A 116 -18.52 -2.97 -1.13
C ARG A 116 -18.92 -2.49 0.26
N THR A 117 -20.24 -2.38 0.45
CA THR A 117 -20.85 -2.15 1.75
C THR A 117 -21.37 -3.51 2.20
N ASP A 118 -20.73 -4.10 3.19
CA ASP A 118 -21.27 -5.27 3.89
C ASP A 118 -22.42 -4.85 4.82
#